data_AF-A0A6G0X4M7-F1
#
_entry.id   AF-A0A6G0X4M7-F1
#
_cell.length_a   1.000
_cell.length_b   1.000
_cell.length_c   1.000
_cell.angle_alpha   90.00
_cell.angle_beta   90.00
_cell.angle_gamma   90.00
#
_symmetry.space_group_name_H-M   'P 1'
#
loop_
_entity.id
_entity.type
_entity.pdbx_description
1 polymer ?
#
loop_
_entity_poly.entity_id
_entity_poly.type
_entity_poly.pdbx_seq_one_letter_code
_entity_poly.pdbx_strand_id
1 'polypeptide(L)'
;MPTEPARLSSRCSTGRKAERNLRHDERLAVYETLLACSSAGALPHGIFVTLASKLSLRKGSPTADIGARIKENSGRKKKRTAQQIKEAVKSVQLESRQTLRAMSEQCQVPKTTLIRFM
;
A
#
# COMPACT_ATOMS: atom_id res chain seq x y z
N MET A 1 -0.16 26.11 49.58
CA MET A 1 0.03 24.72 49.08
C MET A 1 -0.08 24.75 47.57
N PRO A 2 1.00 24.61 46.80
CA PRO A 2 0.92 24.65 45.35
C PRO A 2 0.38 23.32 44.80
N THR A 3 -0.60 23.43 43.89
CA THR A 3 -1.24 22.34 43.17
C THR A 3 -0.33 21.87 42.03
N GLU A 4 0.07 20.59 42.04
CA GLU A 4 0.81 19.99 40.91
C GLU A 4 -0.14 19.72 39.72
N PRO A 5 0.25 20.09 38.48
CA PRO A 5 -0.53 19.70 37.31
C PRO A 5 -0.30 18.23 36.94
N ALA A 6 -1.40 17.54 36.64
CA ALA A 6 -1.43 16.15 36.21
C ALA A 6 -0.48 15.89 35.03
N ARG A 7 0.46 14.96 35.23
CA ARG A 7 1.29 14.40 34.15
C ARG A 7 0.36 13.68 33.18
N LEU A 8 0.15 14.27 32.01
CA LEU A 8 -0.44 13.55 30.87
C LEU A 8 0.46 12.36 30.57
N SER A 9 -0.03 11.15 30.84
CA SER A 9 0.66 9.93 30.49
C SER A 9 0.88 9.94 28.98
N SER A 10 2.15 9.99 28.58
CA SER A 10 2.53 9.74 27.19
C SER A 10 2.07 8.32 26.88
N ARG A 11 0.95 8.20 26.17
CA ARG A 11 0.52 6.94 25.60
C ARG A 11 1.68 6.43 24.76
N CYS A 12 2.38 5.42 25.26
CA CYS A 12 3.35 4.65 24.52
C CYS A 12 2.65 4.13 23.27
N SER A 13 2.85 4.78 22.13
CA SER A 13 2.55 4.17 20.85
C SER A 13 3.54 3.03 20.70
N THR A 14 3.10 1.80 20.96
CA THR A 14 3.77 0.59 20.47
C THR A 14 3.57 0.56 18.95
N GLY A 15 4.21 1.51 18.27
CA GLY A 15 4.15 1.68 16.84
C GLY A 15 4.87 0.51 16.20
N ARG A 16 4.10 -0.43 15.65
CA ARG A 16 4.63 -1.39 14.67
C ARG A 16 5.39 -0.58 13.64
N LYS A 17 6.71 -0.79 13.56
CA LYS A 17 7.62 -0.08 12.65
C LYS A 17 7.17 -0.36 11.22
N ALA A 18 6.34 0.52 10.67
CA ALA A 18 5.75 0.31 9.36
C ALA A 18 6.83 0.44 8.30
N GLU A 19 7.18 -0.70 7.70
CA GLU A 19 7.92 -0.78 6.44
C GLU A 19 7.17 0.05 5.40
N ARG A 20 7.67 1.24 5.09
CA ARG A 20 7.00 2.18 4.20
C ARG A 20 7.91 2.53 3.04
N ASN A 21 7.36 2.50 1.83
CA ASN A 21 8.09 2.95 0.66
C ASN A 21 8.44 4.44 0.78
N LEU A 22 9.54 4.84 0.13
CA LEU A 22 9.94 6.24 0.02
C LEU A 22 8.82 7.05 -0.65
N ARG A 23 8.48 8.19 -0.06
CA ARG A 23 7.57 9.18 -0.65
C ARG A 23 8.19 9.81 -1.89
N HIS A 24 7.40 10.50 -2.70
CA HIS A 24 7.89 11.15 -3.92
C HIS A 24 8.99 12.18 -3.62
N ASP A 25 8.79 13.05 -2.63
CA ASP A 25 9.77 14.07 -2.24
C ASP A 25 11.07 13.45 -1.74
N GLU A 26 10.98 12.33 -1.01
CA GLU A 26 12.14 11.57 -0.56
C GLU A 26 12.91 10.95 -1.74
N ARG A 27 12.19 10.45 -2.77
CA ARG A 27 12.81 9.97 -4.01
C ARG A 27 13.46 11.09 -4.81
N LEU A 28 12.84 12.27 -4.86
CA LEU A 28 13.43 13.45 -5.52
C LEU A 28 14.74 13.87 -4.83
N ALA A 29 14.76 13.93 -3.51
CA ALA A 29 15.99 14.24 -2.77
C ALA A 29 17.12 13.23 -3.04
N VAL A 30 16.79 11.93 -3.14
CA VAL A 30 17.76 10.90 -3.56
C VAL A 30 18.27 11.17 -4.98
N TYR A 31 17.38 11.53 -5.90
CA TYR A 31 17.75 11.82 -7.28
C TYR A 31 18.65 13.06 -7.40
N GLU A 32 18.29 14.16 -6.75
CA GLU A 32 19.07 15.41 -6.76
C GLU A 32 20.47 15.22 -6.17
N THR A 33 20.59 14.44 -5.08
CA THR A 33 21.90 14.13 -4.49
C THR A 33 22.77 13.29 -5.41
N LEU A 34 22.19 12.31 -6.12
CA LEU A 34 22.90 11.54 -7.14
C LEU A 34 23.31 12.42 -8.31
N LEU A 35 22.41 13.28 -8.79
CA LEU A 35 22.67 14.18 -9.91
C LEU A 35 23.81 15.16 -9.58
N ALA A 36 23.83 15.71 -8.37
CA ALA A 36 24.90 16.58 -7.89
C ALA A 36 26.26 15.87 -7.81
N CYS A 37 26.28 14.56 -7.55
CA CYS A 37 27.50 13.75 -7.54
C CYS A 37 27.92 13.24 -8.93
N SER A 38 27.07 13.40 -9.95
CA SER A 38 27.31 12.88 -11.29
C SER A 38 28.25 13.80 -12.06
N SER A 39 29.31 13.22 -12.62
CA SER A 39 30.24 13.92 -13.51
C SER A 39 30.23 13.23 -14.88
N ALA A 40 29.99 13.99 -15.95
CA ALA A 40 29.91 13.46 -17.33
C ALA A 40 28.90 12.30 -17.51
N GLY A 41 27.80 12.31 -16.73
CA GLY A 41 26.79 11.24 -16.75
C GLY A 41 27.21 9.96 -16.01
N ALA A 42 28.37 9.96 -15.35
CA ALA A 42 28.85 8.84 -14.56
C ALA A 42 28.77 9.16 -13.06
N LEU A 43 28.37 8.17 -12.29
CA LEU A 43 28.34 8.23 -10.84
C LEU A 43 29.59 7.59 -10.23
N PRO A 44 30.14 8.16 -9.15
CA PRO A 44 31.30 7.59 -8.48
C PRO A 44 30.97 6.23 -7.87
N HIS A 45 31.94 5.32 -7.92
CA HIS A 45 31.78 3.97 -7.39
C HIS A 45 31.41 4.01 -5.90
N GLY A 46 30.42 3.19 -5.50
CA GLY A 46 29.99 3.09 -4.10
C GLY A 46 29.09 4.23 -3.61
N ILE A 47 28.72 5.21 -4.46
CA ILE A 47 27.83 6.29 -4.04
C ILE A 47 26.46 5.79 -3.60
N PHE A 48 25.92 4.76 -4.26
CA PHE A 48 24.66 4.13 -3.87
C PHE A 48 24.74 3.51 -2.47
N VAL A 49 25.84 2.86 -2.14
CA VAL A 49 26.07 2.27 -0.81
C VAL A 49 26.20 3.36 0.25
N THR A 50 26.91 4.45 -0.10
CA THR A 50 27.12 5.59 0.78
C THR A 50 25.81 6.34 1.06
N LEU A 51 25.01 6.62 0.03
CA LEU A 51 23.71 7.26 0.14
C LEU A 51 22.71 6.36 0.88
N ALA A 52 22.68 5.05 0.58
CA ALA A 52 21.85 4.10 1.31
C ALA A 52 22.22 4.02 2.80
N SER A 53 23.50 4.18 3.15
CA SER A 53 23.95 4.26 4.54
C SER A 53 23.51 5.57 5.21
N LYS A 54 23.69 6.71 4.54
CA LYS A 54 23.27 8.05 5.03
C LYS A 54 21.75 8.13 5.24
N LEU A 55 20.98 7.60 4.29
CA LEU A 55 19.52 7.51 4.35
C LEU A 55 19.02 6.32 5.19
N SER A 56 19.95 5.58 5.80
CA SER A 56 19.70 4.50 6.76
C SER A 56 18.85 3.33 6.23
N LEU A 57 19.08 2.89 4.98
CA LEU A 57 18.58 1.60 4.47
C LEU A 57 19.31 0.38 5.08
N ARG A 58 20.48 0.58 5.72
CA ARG A 58 21.33 -0.50 6.24
C ARG A 58 21.40 -0.63 7.77
N LYS A 59 20.98 0.38 8.55
CA LYS A 59 20.92 0.34 10.03
C LYS A 59 19.48 0.19 10.55
N GLY A 60 18.74 -0.76 9.99
CA GLY A 60 17.41 -1.12 10.49
C GLY A 60 16.34 -0.03 10.38
N SER A 61 16.47 0.95 9.48
CA SER A 61 15.34 1.82 9.18
C SER A 61 14.37 1.11 8.21
N PRO A 62 13.05 1.29 8.40
CA PRO A 62 12.02 0.50 7.72
C PRO A 62 11.72 0.97 6.29
N THR A 63 12.44 1.97 5.75
CA THR A 63 12.10 2.61 4.48
C THR A 63 12.79 1.98 3.28
N ALA A 64 12.70 0.66 3.11
CA ALA A 64 13.10 0.04 1.86
C ALA A 64 12.13 0.45 0.73
N ASP A 65 12.64 0.74 -0.47
CA ASP A 65 11.81 0.87 -1.66
C ASP A 65 11.34 -0.53 -2.10
N ILE A 66 10.30 -1.02 -1.45
CA ILE A 66 9.60 -2.26 -1.80
C ILE A 66 8.65 -2.00 -2.98
N GLY A 67 8.34 -0.73 -3.28
CA GLY A 67 7.45 -0.32 -4.37
C GLY A 67 7.91 -0.85 -5.73
N ALA A 68 9.20 -0.80 -6.02
CA ALA A 68 9.77 -1.37 -7.24
C ALA A 68 9.63 -2.91 -7.34
N ARG A 69 9.49 -3.62 -6.21
CA ARG A 69 9.27 -5.08 -6.15
C ARG A 69 7.79 -5.47 -6.14
N ILE A 70 6.91 -4.54 -5.80
CA ILE A 70 5.46 -4.74 -5.81
C ILE A 70 5.01 -4.67 -7.27
N LYS A 71 4.90 -5.83 -7.90
CA LYS A 71 4.24 -5.95 -9.20
C LYS A 71 2.80 -5.44 -9.03
N GLU A 72 2.34 -4.58 -9.93
CA GLU A 72 0.94 -4.18 -9.98
C GLU A 72 0.06 -5.44 -9.99
N ASN A 73 -1.07 -5.43 -9.30
CA ASN A 73 -1.88 -6.62 -9.00
C ASN A 73 -1.30 -7.62 -7.98
N SER A 74 -0.37 -7.20 -7.11
CA SER A 74 0.07 -7.98 -5.95
C SER A 74 -0.87 -7.83 -4.74
N GLY A 75 -0.79 -8.77 -3.80
CA GLY A 75 -1.60 -8.79 -2.58
C GLY A 75 -2.90 -9.60 -2.66
N ARG A 76 -3.54 -9.77 -1.50
CA ARG A 76 -4.76 -10.58 -1.34
C ARG A 76 -5.94 -9.88 -2.01
N LYS A 77 -6.58 -10.55 -2.97
CA LYS A 77 -7.80 -10.05 -3.61
C LYS A 77 -8.92 -9.89 -2.57
N LYS A 78 -9.75 -8.85 -2.73
CA LYS A 78 -10.94 -8.64 -1.91
C LYS A 78 -11.87 -9.86 -2.05
N LYS A 79 -12.17 -10.53 -0.95
CA LYS A 79 -13.17 -11.60 -0.89
C LYS A 79 -14.50 -10.98 -0.47
N ARG A 80 -15.56 -11.22 -1.24
CA ARG A 80 -16.94 -10.90 -0.80
C ARG A 80 -17.43 -12.02 0.12
N THR A 81 -18.15 -11.66 1.17
CA THR A 81 -18.81 -12.67 2.01
C THR A 81 -20.04 -13.24 1.27
N ALA A 82 -20.48 -14.44 1.64
CA ALA A 82 -21.66 -15.06 1.04
C ALA A 82 -22.92 -14.17 1.18
N GLN A 83 -23.07 -13.49 2.32
CA GLN A 83 -24.18 -12.57 2.57
C GLN A 83 -24.16 -11.37 1.61
N GLN A 84 -23.00 -10.74 1.42
CA GLN A 84 -22.83 -9.63 0.49
C GLN A 84 -23.18 -10.03 -0.96
N ILE A 85 -22.86 -11.26 -1.36
CA ILE A 85 -23.24 -11.76 -2.69
C ILE A 85 -24.76 -11.94 -2.78
N LYS A 86 -25.42 -12.51 -1.75
CA LYS A 86 -26.89 -12.65 -1.72
C LYS A 86 -27.59 -11.31 -1.81
N GLU A 87 -27.16 -10.33 -1.03
CA GLU A 87 -27.74 -8.98 -1.02
C GLU A 87 -27.56 -8.31 -2.40
N ALA A 88 -26.37 -8.39 -2.98
CA ALA A 88 -26.09 -7.86 -4.30
C ALA A 88 -26.97 -8.50 -5.38
N VAL A 89 -27.13 -9.84 -5.36
CA VAL A 89 -28.02 -10.54 -6.29
C VAL A 89 -29.49 -10.18 -6.07
N LYS A 90 -29.92 -10.04 -4.80
CA LYS A 90 -31.30 -9.65 -4.46
C LYS A 90 -31.66 -8.24 -4.91
N SER A 91 -30.68 -7.32 -4.95
CA SER A 91 -30.90 -5.93 -5.39
C SER A 91 -31.15 -5.80 -6.90
N VAL A 92 -30.76 -6.79 -7.70
CA VAL A 92 -30.92 -6.79 -9.16
C VAL A 92 -32.37 -7.07 -9.55
N GLN A 93 -32.94 -6.32 -10.48
CA GLN A 93 -34.28 -6.58 -11.04
C GLN A 93 -34.37 -7.99 -11.64
N LEU A 94 -35.53 -8.64 -11.58
CA LEU A 94 -35.65 -10.05 -12.02
C LEU A 94 -35.34 -10.24 -13.51
N GLU A 95 -35.73 -9.30 -14.37
CA GLU A 95 -35.55 -9.39 -15.82
C GLU A 95 -34.09 -9.43 -16.25
N SER A 96 -33.21 -8.79 -15.48
CA SER A 96 -31.77 -8.79 -15.75
C SER A 96 -31.03 -9.96 -15.09
N ARG A 97 -31.74 -10.85 -14.37
CA ARG A 97 -31.17 -12.10 -13.82
C ARG A 97 -31.08 -13.24 -14.83
N GLN A 98 -31.49 -13.01 -16.08
CA GLN A 98 -31.55 -14.05 -17.11
C GLN A 98 -30.17 -14.62 -17.47
N THR A 99 -29.12 -13.79 -17.50
CA THR A 99 -27.76 -14.26 -17.81
C THR A 99 -26.77 -13.84 -16.74
N LEU A 100 -25.82 -14.73 -16.45
CA LEU A 100 -24.73 -14.44 -15.50
C LEU A 100 -23.86 -13.24 -15.92
N ARG A 101 -23.81 -12.92 -17.22
CA ARG A 101 -23.13 -11.71 -17.73
C ARG A 101 -23.89 -10.45 -17.32
N ALA A 102 -25.19 -10.38 -17.62
CA ALA A 102 -26.04 -9.25 -17.25
C ALA A 102 -26.11 -9.06 -15.73
N MET A 103 -26.23 -10.16 -14.97
CA MET A 103 -26.15 -10.12 -13.52
C MET A 103 -24.82 -9.54 -13.04
N SER A 104 -23.70 -9.99 -13.59
CA SER A 104 -22.36 -9.55 -13.17
C SER A 104 -22.16 -8.05 -13.34
N GLU A 105 -22.68 -7.48 -14.43
CA GLU A 105 -22.64 -6.05 -14.70
C GLU A 105 -23.50 -5.26 -13.70
N GLN A 106 -24.71 -5.74 -13.39
CA GLN A 106 -25.63 -5.03 -12.51
C GLN A 106 -25.29 -5.14 -11.01
N CYS A 107 -24.92 -6.32 -10.51
CA CYS A 107 -24.53 -6.49 -9.10
C CYS A 107 -23.04 -6.19 -8.85
N GLN A 108 -22.29 -5.85 -9.90
CA GLN A 108 -20.85 -5.64 -9.89
C GLN A 108 -20.07 -6.80 -9.25
N VAL A 109 -20.64 -8.01 -9.20
CA VAL A 109 -19.97 -9.24 -8.75
C VAL A 109 -19.38 -9.90 -10.00
N PRO A 110 -18.11 -10.34 -10.00
CA PRO A 110 -17.56 -11.05 -11.14
C PRO A 110 -18.37 -12.32 -11.47
N LYS A 111 -18.64 -12.57 -12.75
CA LYS A 111 -19.33 -13.79 -13.23
C LYS A 111 -18.77 -15.08 -12.60
N THR A 112 -17.44 -15.19 -12.46
CA THR A 112 -16.78 -16.35 -11.84
C THR A 112 -17.16 -16.55 -10.37
N THR A 113 -17.43 -15.45 -9.65
CA THR A 113 -17.86 -15.49 -8.26
C THR A 113 -19.32 -15.89 -8.15
N LEU A 114 -20.18 -15.45 -9.08
CA LEU A 114 -21.58 -15.87 -9.17
C LEU A 114 -21.69 -17.37 -9.48
N ILE A 115 -20.91 -17.89 -10.43
CA ILE A 115 -20.87 -19.33 -10.77
C ILE A 115 -20.49 -20.20 -9.57
N ARG A 116 -19.55 -19.75 -8.74
CA ARG A 116 -19.12 -20.49 -7.54
C ARG A 116 -20.17 -20.45 -6.42
N PHE A 117 -21.03 -19.44 -6.43
CA PHE A 117 -21.95 -19.14 -5.35
C PHE A 117 -23.34 -19.76 -5.55
N MET A 118 -23.79 -19.83 -6.81
CA MET A 118 -25.04 -20.49 -7.23
C MET A 118 -24.86 -22.00 -7.23
#